data_AF-A0AA35SZD9-F1
#
_entry.id   AF-A0AA35SZD9-F1
#
_cell.length_a   1.000
_cell.length_b   1.000
_cell.length_c   1.000
_cell.angle_alpha   90.00
_cell.angle_beta   90.00
_cell.angle_gamma   90.00
#
_symmetry.space_group_name_H-M   'P 1'
#
loop_
_entity.id
_entity.type
_entity.pdbx_description
1 polymer ?
#
loop_
_entity_poly.entity_id
_entity_poly.type
_entity_poly.pdbx_seq_one_letter_code
_entity_poly.pdbx_strand_id
1 'polypeptide(L)'
;MSSLHIPWLALVQSNKRLDREKGLQQLQESVNEGRLGEEERREGEREVSELVTSLTSPWEAKHGGLMAATVLLPGASPQFMEKMKGEVPLLLEYDESRVRWQVCCGGGCMEVLPYITGGIEGNLERDSGEVDTQLTQKLSQSSSSSSPENSHTEDRTERLVFTCLSHTNRFVRETGHRVIAAFISIPGLSTASVSAFWPDIARNMAKGLSDNWSQVRMSSSVATRVFLTQLPSLEAREPYFPSLLPPLCLNRHYVAEGVRLYCQET
;
A
#
# COMPACT_ATOMS: atom_id res chain seq x y z
N MET A 1 4.28 -13.05 35.78
CA MET A 1 3.52 -13.61 34.64
C MET A 1 4.54 -13.85 33.54
N SER A 2 4.71 -15.09 33.09
CA SER A 2 5.61 -15.40 31.97
C SER A 2 5.06 -14.72 30.72
N SER A 3 5.82 -13.83 30.09
CA SER A 3 5.44 -13.33 28.77
C SER A 3 5.32 -14.52 27.82
N LEU A 4 4.23 -14.58 27.06
CA LEU A 4 4.09 -15.56 26.01
C LEU A 4 5.16 -15.23 24.96
N HIS A 5 6.07 -16.15 24.66
CA HIS A 5 7.09 -15.90 23.66
C HIS A 5 6.47 -16.06 22.27
N ILE A 6 6.13 -14.94 21.63
CA ILE A 6 5.54 -14.88 20.29
C ILE A 6 6.66 -14.65 19.26
N PRO A 7 7.05 -15.66 18.45
CA PRO A 7 8.24 -15.56 17.59
C PRO A 7 8.16 -14.45 16.53
N TRP A 8 6.99 -14.28 15.90
CA TRP A 8 6.81 -13.25 14.88
C TRP A 8 6.85 -11.83 15.48
N LEU A 9 6.44 -11.66 16.74
CA LEU A 9 6.36 -10.37 17.39
C LEU A 9 7.76 -9.74 17.58
N ALA A 10 8.73 -10.54 18.02
CA ALA A 10 10.12 -10.09 18.15
C ALA A 10 10.73 -9.66 16.80
N LEU A 11 10.32 -10.34 15.73
CA LEU A 11 10.81 -10.07 14.38
C LEU A 11 10.23 -8.78 13.78
N VAL A 12 8.93 -8.51 13.96
CA VAL A 12 8.29 -7.29 13.43
C VAL A 12 8.80 -6.01 14.10
N GLN A 13 9.36 -6.10 15.30
CA GLN A 13 10.00 -4.98 16.00
C GLN A 13 11.45 -4.71 15.56
N SER A 14 12.05 -5.62 14.77
CA SER A 14 13.46 -5.52 14.38
C SER A 14 13.75 -4.24 13.60
N ASN A 15 14.94 -3.67 13.80
CA ASN A 15 15.44 -2.58 12.98
C ASN A 15 15.81 -3.04 11.55
N LYS A 16 16.03 -4.34 11.34
CA LYS A 16 16.32 -4.92 10.02
C LYS A 16 15.02 -5.21 9.28
N ARG A 17 14.92 -4.66 8.06
CA ARG A 17 13.77 -4.88 7.17
C ARG A 17 13.50 -6.36 6.91
N LEU A 18 14.53 -7.16 6.63
CA LEU A 18 14.39 -8.59 6.34
C LEU A 18 13.78 -9.36 7.51
N ASP A 19 14.16 -9.02 8.74
CA ASP A 19 13.59 -9.66 9.92
C ASP A 19 12.11 -9.31 10.06
N ARG A 20 11.74 -8.04 9.83
CA ARG A 20 10.33 -7.63 9.85
C ARG A 20 9.49 -8.36 8.80
N GLU A 21 10.00 -8.45 7.56
CA GLU A 21 9.34 -9.19 6.48
C GLU A 21 9.17 -10.68 6.85
N LYS A 22 10.17 -11.30 7.47
CA LYS A 22 10.09 -12.67 7.96
C LYS A 22 9.08 -12.84 9.09
N GLY A 23 9.01 -11.89 10.03
CA GLY A 23 8.00 -11.87 11.09
C GLY A 23 6.59 -11.77 10.52
N LEU A 24 6.38 -10.89 9.53
CA LEU A 24 5.09 -10.74 8.87
C LEU A 24 4.67 -11.99 8.10
N GLN A 25 5.62 -12.64 7.41
CA GLN A 25 5.35 -13.90 6.75
C GLN A 25 4.86 -14.96 7.75
N GLN A 26 5.55 -15.11 8.89
CA GLN A 26 5.14 -16.05 9.95
C GLN A 26 3.75 -15.74 10.48
N LEU A 27 3.44 -14.47 10.74
CA LEU A 27 2.12 -14.05 11.21
C LEU A 27 1.04 -14.35 10.16
N GLN A 28 1.30 -14.03 8.88
CA GLN A 28 0.36 -14.26 7.79
C GLN A 28 0.06 -15.74 7.60
N GLU A 29 1.08 -16.61 7.65
CA GLU A 29 0.94 -18.06 7.60
C GLU A 29 0.10 -18.57 8.78
N SER A 30 0.39 -18.11 10.01
CA SER A 30 -0.39 -18.49 11.19
C SER A 30 -1.86 -18.06 11.12
N VAL A 31 -2.16 -16.87 10.58
CA VAL A 31 -3.55 -16.41 10.38
C VAL A 31 -4.25 -17.20 9.29
N ASN A 32 -3.60 -17.36 8.12
CA ASN A 32 -4.21 -18.04 6.97
C ASN A 32 -4.49 -19.53 7.24
N GLU A 33 -3.62 -20.18 8.01
CA GLU A 33 -3.77 -21.59 8.36
C GLU A 33 -4.60 -21.82 9.63
N GLY A 34 -5.19 -20.76 10.21
CA GLY A 34 -6.00 -20.84 11.42
C GLY A 34 -5.24 -21.33 12.65
N ARG A 35 -3.92 -21.22 12.65
CA ARG A 35 -3.04 -21.66 13.75
C ARG A 35 -2.82 -20.61 14.82
N LEU A 36 -3.16 -19.35 14.55
CA LEU A 36 -3.03 -18.26 15.51
C LEU A 36 -4.05 -18.46 16.65
N GLY A 37 -3.59 -18.98 17.79
CA GLY A 37 -4.43 -19.22 18.96
C GLY A 37 -5.01 -17.92 19.54
N GLU A 38 -6.15 -18.02 20.23
CA GLU A 38 -6.84 -16.83 20.80
C GLU A 38 -5.94 -16.02 21.74
N GLU A 39 -5.17 -16.70 22.60
CA GLU A 39 -4.26 -16.03 23.54
C GLU A 39 -3.07 -15.35 22.84
N GLU A 40 -2.51 -16.00 21.80
CA GLU A 40 -1.44 -15.41 20.98
C GLU A 40 -1.97 -14.19 20.20
N ARG A 41 -3.18 -14.27 19.66
CA ARG A 41 -3.84 -13.15 18.99
C ARG A 41 -4.05 -11.98 19.96
N ARG A 42 -4.61 -12.25 21.15
CA ARG A 42 -4.89 -11.23 22.17
C ARG A 42 -3.63 -10.50 22.60
N GLU A 43 -2.55 -11.26 22.84
CA GLU A 43 -1.25 -10.70 23.21
C GLU A 43 -0.59 -9.95 22.04
N GLY A 44 -0.69 -10.49 20.82
CA GLY A 44 -0.23 -9.83 19.60
C GLY A 44 -0.92 -8.49 19.36
N GLU A 45 -2.25 -8.41 19.52
CA GLU A 45 -3.01 -7.17 19.43
C GLU A 45 -2.57 -6.13 20.47
N ARG A 46 -2.34 -6.57 21.72
CA ARG A 46 -1.87 -5.71 22.81
C ARG A 46 -0.51 -5.10 22.48
N GLU A 47 0.45 -5.93 22.11
CA GLU A 47 1.83 -5.54 21.82
C GLU A 47 1.92 -4.69 20.55
N VAL A 48 1.21 -5.07 19.47
CA VAL A 48 1.13 -4.26 18.25
C VAL A 48 0.56 -2.87 18.56
N SER A 49 -0.49 -2.81 19.37
CA SER A 49 -1.04 -1.52 19.79
C SER A 49 0.01 -0.69 20.52
N GLU A 50 0.75 -1.29 21.46
CA GLU A 50 1.78 -0.61 22.23
C GLU A 50 2.90 -0.05 21.34
N LEU A 51 3.40 -0.85 20.38
CA LEU A 51 4.40 -0.42 19.41
C LEU A 51 3.94 0.78 18.59
N VAL A 52 2.68 0.76 18.15
CA VAL A 52 2.10 1.81 17.31
C VAL A 52 1.90 3.09 18.11
N THR A 53 1.36 3.01 19.32
CA THR A 53 1.03 4.19 20.14
C THR A 53 2.20 4.78 20.92
N SER A 54 3.23 3.98 21.19
CA SER A 54 4.36 4.41 22.04
C SER A 54 5.15 5.55 21.40
N LEU A 55 5.33 6.65 22.12
CA LEU A 55 6.15 7.79 21.68
C LEU A 55 7.64 7.46 21.62
N THR A 56 8.09 6.43 22.33
CA THR A 56 9.51 6.03 22.40
C THR A 56 9.86 4.93 21.40
N SER A 57 8.87 4.33 20.74
CA SER A 57 9.13 3.29 19.75
C SER A 57 9.81 3.87 18.52
N PRO A 58 10.93 3.28 18.05
CA PRO A 58 11.56 3.70 16.82
C PRO A 58 10.62 3.49 15.64
N TRP A 59 10.81 4.26 14.57
CA TRP A 59 9.92 4.22 13.42
C TRP A 59 9.87 2.83 12.78
N GLU A 60 10.96 2.04 12.82
CA GLU A 60 11.01 0.66 12.34
C GLU A 60 9.99 -0.23 13.05
N ALA A 61 9.91 -0.09 14.37
CA ALA A 61 9.02 -0.86 15.22
C ALA A 61 7.56 -0.43 15.02
N LYS A 62 7.30 0.89 14.89
CA LYS A 62 5.97 1.40 14.52
C LYS A 62 5.52 0.89 13.15
N HIS A 63 6.40 0.95 12.15
CA HIS A 63 6.11 0.45 10.82
C HIS A 63 5.83 -1.06 10.82
N GLY A 64 6.66 -1.85 11.48
CA GLY A 64 6.42 -3.29 11.62
C GLY A 64 5.14 -3.62 12.39
N GLY A 65 4.84 -2.87 13.45
CA GLY A 65 3.58 -2.96 14.19
C GLY A 65 2.37 -2.66 13.31
N LEU A 66 2.41 -1.58 12.52
CA LEU A 66 1.33 -1.25 11.58
C LEU A 66 1.15 -2.32 10.48
N MET A 67 2.23 -2.90 9.97
CA MET A 67 2.14 -4.03 9.03
C MET A 67 1.50 -5.26 9.69
N ALA A 68 1.87 -5.56 10.94
CA ALA A 68 1.26 -6.66 11.69
C ALA A 68 -0.21 -6.39 12.00
N ALA A 69 -0.57 -5.14 12.30
CA ALA A 69 -1.95 -4.72 12.50
C ALA A 69 -2.81 -5.05 11.27
N THR A 70 -2.34 -4.76 10.06
CA THR A 70 -3.03 -5.12 8.81
C THR A 70 -3.35 -6.61 8.71
N VAL A 71 -2.44 -7.47 9.15
CA VAL A 71 -2.63 -8.93 9.14
C VAL A 71 -3.60 -9.40 10.23
N LEU A 72 -3.63 -8.72 11.37
CA LEU A 72 -4.49 -9.03 12.51
C LEU A 72 -5.93 -8.51 12.37
N LEU A 73 -6.13 -7.39 11.66
CA LEU A 73 -7.43 -6.74 11.47
C LEU A 73 -8.55 -7.73 11.06
N PRO A 74 -8.31 -8.67 10.12
CA PRO A 74 -9.21 -9.80 9.92
C PRO A 74 -9.35 -10.65 11.19
N GLY A 75 -10.49 -10.51 11.87
CA GLY A 75 -10.79 -11.20 13.12
C GLY A 75 -10.23 -10.51 14.37
N ALA A 76 -9.88 -9.23 14.28
CA ALA A 76 -9.42 -8.45 15.42
C ALA A 76 -10.51 -8.21 16.47
N SER A 77 -10.09 -8.03 17.73
CA SER A 77 -11.02 -7.61 18.79
C SER A 77 -11.57 -6.18 18.53
N PRO A 78 -12.80 -5.88 18.97
CA PRO A 78 -13.36 -4.53 18.89
C PRO A 78 -12.46 -3.46 19.55
N GLN A 79 -11.82 -3.81 20.66
CA GLN A 79 -10.93 -2.92 21.40
C GLN A 79 -9.68 -2.59 20.59
N PHE A 80 -9.08 -3.57 19.92
CA PHE A 80 -7.95 -3.35 19.02
C PHE A 80 -8.33 -2.45 17.85
N MET A 81 -9.45 -2.74 17.20
CA MET A 81 -9.94 -1.94 16.06
C MET A 81 -10.18 -0.48 16.45
N GLU A 82 -10.84 -0.22 17.58
CA GLU A 82 -11.12 1.14 18.05
C GLU A 82 -9.83 1.89 18.39
N LYS A 83 -8.89 1.22 19.05
CA LYS A 83 -7.58 1.81 19.36
C LYS A 83 -6.81 2.17 18.10
N MET A 84 -6.74 1.27 17.13
CA MET A 84 -6.04 1.53 15.86
C MET A 84 -6.68 2.69 15.09
N LYS A 85 -8.01 2.78 15.07
CA LYS A 85 -8.73 3.91 14.44
C LYS A 85 -8.40 5.25 15.09
N GLY A 86 -8.37 5.30 16.42
CA GLY A 86 -8.03 6.53 17.16
C GLY A 86 -6.63 7.07 16.88
N GLU A 87 -5.70 6.20 16.49
CA GLU A 87 -4.30 6.56 16.22
C GLU A 87 -4.04 6.96 14.77
N VAL A 88 -4.95 6.67 13.85
CA VAL A 88 -4.80 6.98 12.41
C VAL A 88 -4.42 8.46 12.18
N PRO A 89 -5.13 9.47 12.74
CA PRO A 89 -4.79 10.87 12.48
C PRO A 89 -3.37 11.24 12.90
N LEU A 90 -2.92 10.78 14.07
CA LEU A 90 -1.58 11.07 14.59
C LEU A 90 -0.50 10.37 13.75
N LEU A 91 -0.75 9.13 13.33
CA LEU A 91 0.22 8.37 12.55
C LEU A 91 0.31 8.86 11.09
N LEU A 92 -0.75 9.50 10.57
CA LEU A 92 -0.73 10.18 9.27
C LEU A 92 0.11 11.46 9.30
N GLU A 93 0.35 12.05 10.47
CA GLU A 93 1.23 13.21 10.65
C GLU A 93 2.66 12.84 11.12
N TYR A 94 2.92 11.55 11.37
CA TYR A 94 4.19 11.09 11.92
C TYR A 94 5.38 11.42 11.01
N ASP A 95 6.54 11.81 11.55
CA ASP A 95 7.69 12.32 10.78
C ASP A 95 8.24 11.35 9.71
N GLU A 96 8.20 10.06 10.01
CA GLU A 96 8.68 9.00 9.13
C GLU A 96 7.64 8.65 8.05
N SER A 97 8.02 8.81 6.78
CA SER A 97 7.12 8.59 5.65
C SER A 97 6.65 7.14 5.51
N ARG A 98 7.49 6.17 5.89
CA ARG A 98 7.11 4.75 5.88
C ARG A 98 5.98 4.44 6.86
N VAL A 99 5.99 5.07 8.03
CA VAL A 99 4.92 4.92 9.04
C VAL A 99 3.61 5.50 8.49
N ARG A 100 3.62 6.77 8.03
CA ARG A 100 2.45 7.40 7.40
C ARG A 100 1.87 6.53 6.28
N TRP A 101 2.76 5.97 5.45
CA TRP A 101 2.38 5.13 4.33
C TRP A 101 1.68 3.84 4.73
N GLN A 102 2.20 3.18 5.76
CA GLN A 102 1.62 1.93 6.22
C GLN A 102 0.20 2.16 6.78
N VAL A 103 -0.06 3.31 7.41
CA VAL A 103 -1.43 3.69 7.82
C VAL A 103 -2.34 3.81 6.60
N CYS A 104 -1.88 4.46 5.54
CA CYS A 104 -2.63 4.63 4.30
C CYS A 104 -2.97 3.30 3.59
N CYS A 105 -2.03 2.36 3.55
CA CYS A 105 -2.20 1.10 2.81
C CYS A 105 -2.74 -0.06 3.67
N GLY A 106 -2.73 0.08 4.99
CA GLY A 106 -2.91 -1.01 5.95
C GLY A 106 -4.35 -1.51 6.18
N GLY A 107 -5.31 -1.06 5.38
CA GLY A 107 -6.67 -1.61 5.34
C GLY A 107 -7.69 -0.85 6.18
N GLY A 108 -8.69 -0.29 5.50
CA GLY A 108 -10.04 -0.12 6.04
C GLY A 108 -10.60 1.30 6.10
N CYS A 109 -9.81 2.35 5.85
CA CYS A 109 -10.31 3.70 6.03
C CYS A 109 -10.42 4.43 4.69
N MET A 110 -11.65 4.47 4.17
CA MET A 110 -12.09 5.25 3.00
C MET A 110 -11.78 6.75 3.14
N GLU A 111 -11.56 7.23 4.36
CA GLU A 111 -11.33 8.63 4.69
C GLU A 111 -9.87 9.09 4.47
N VAL A 112 -8.99 8.20 3.98
CA VAL A 112 -7.53 8.44 3.95
C VAL A 112 -7.03 9.00 2.60
N LEU A 113 -7.90 9.16 1.60
CA LEU A 113 -7.53 9.67 0.28
C LEU A 113 -6.76 11.02 0.31
N PRO A 114 -7.17 12.03 1.12
CA PRO A 114 -6.44 13.30 1.24
C PRO A 114 -5.06 13.19 1.89
N TYR A 115 -4.82 12.12 2.66
CA TYR A 115 -3.56 11.88 3.35
C TYR A 115 -2.61 11.00 2.54
N ILE A 116 -3.15 10.14 1.67
CA ILE A 116 -2.40 9.44 0.62
C ILE A 116 -1.72 10.45 -0.30
N THR A 117 -2.46 11.49 -0.74
CA THR A 117 -1.91 12.56 -1.57
C THR A 117 -0.87 13.40 -0.82
N GLY A 118 -1.12 13.77 0.45
CA GLY A 118 -0.13 14.48 1.28
C GLY A 118 1.15 13.67 1.56
N GLY A 119 1.04 12.36 1.75
CA GLY A 119 2.19 11.46 1.91
C GLY A 119 3.01 11.30 0.61
N ILE A 120 2.34 11.29 -0.54
CA ILE A 120 2.98 11.32 -1.87
C ILE A 120 3.69 12.66 -2.08
N GLU A 121 3.04 13.78 -1.80
CA GLU A 121 3.61 15.13 -1.94
C GLU A 121 4.85 15.30 -1.04
N GLY A 122 4.77 14.91 0.23
CA GLY A 122 5.93 14.96 1.12
C GLY A 122 7.09 14.05 0.72
N ASN A 123 6.86 12.99 -0.08
CA ASN A 123 7.92 12.17 -0.65
C ASN A 123 8.48 12.77 -1.95
N LEU A 124 7.65 13.41 -2.78
CA LEU A 124 8.07 14.13 -3.98
C LEU A 124 8.90 15.39 -3.63
N GLU A 125 8.48 16.16 -2.62
CA GLU A 125 9.18 17.36 -2.14
C GLU A 125 10.51 17.06 -1.45
N ARG A 126 10.67 15.85 -0.89
CA ARG A 126 11.95 15.42 -0.27
C ARG A 126 12.94 14.86 -1.31
N ASP A 127 12.49 14.50 -2.52
CA ASP A 127 13.35 14.09 -3.65
C ASP A 127 13.66 15.27 -4.60
N SER A 128 12.99 16.42 -4.48
CA SER A 128 13.21 17.62 -5.30
C SER A 128 14.48 18.41 -4.98
N GLY A 129 15.53 17.74 -4.47
CA GLY A 129 16.88 18.30 -4.48
C GLY A 129 17.36 18.62 -5.90
N GLU A 130 16.86 17.90 -6.92
CA GLU A 130 17.24 18.10 -8.32
C GLU A 130 16.18 17.64 -9.35
N VAL A 131 14.88 17.98 -9.26
CA VAL A 131 13.97 17.81 -10.44
C VAL A 131 12.90 18.91 -10.57
N ASP A 132 13.12 19.72 -11.61
CA ASP A 132 12.20 20.43 -12.50
C ASP A 132 11.14 21.40 -11.94
N THR A 133 11.60 22.65 -11.76
CA THR A 133 10.85 23.87 -11.42
C THR A 133 9.61 24.16 -12.29
N GLN A 134 9.42 23.48 -13.42
CA GLN A 134 8.27 23.69 -14.31
C GLN A 134 6.96 23.03 -13.80
N LEU A 135 7.05 21.95 -13.02
CA LEU A 135 5.86 21.23 -12.54
C LEU A 135 5.24 21.93 -11.32
N THR A 136 6.08 22.43 -10.41
CA THR A 136 5.68 23.20 -9.22
C THR A 136 5.01 24.53 -9.59
N GLN A 137 5.43 25.14 -10.71
CA GLN A 137 4.79 26.35 -11.25
C GLN A 137 3.40 26.09 -11.85
N LYS A 138 3.13 24.89 -12.38
CA LYS A 138 1.80 24.55 -12.91
C LYS A 138 0.80 24.25 -11.80
N LEU A 139 1.24 23.62 -10.71
CA LEU A 139 0.39 23.33 -9.54
C LEU A 139 -0.06 24.59 -8.79
N SER A 140 0.79 25.62 -8.74
CA SER A 140 0.48 26.89 -8.07
C SER A 140 -0.45 27.81 -8.88
N GLN A 141 -0.60 27.59 -10.19
CA GLN A 141 -1.48 28.38 -11.06
C GLN A 141 -2.91 27.83 -11.17
N SER A 142 -3.14 26.56 -10.80
CA SER A 142 -4.48 25.94 -10.83
C SER A 142 -5.34 26.24 -9.59
N SER A 143 -4.81 26.91 -8.57
CA SER A 143 -5.49 27.17 -7.30
C SER A 143 -6.32 28.46 -7.26
N SER A 144 -6.47 29.16 -8.39
CA SER A 144 -7.18 30.44 -8.45
C SER A 144 -8.32 30.46 -9.48
N SER A 145 -9.35 29.64 -9.28
CA SER A 145 -10.70 29.93 -9.79
C SER A 145 -11.74 29.08 -9.06
N SER A 146 -12.76 29.76 -8.54
CA SER A 146 -13.80 29.25 -7.64
C SER A 146 -14.90 28.41 -8.34
N SER A 147 -15.21 27.24 -7.74
CA SER A 147 -16.35 26.29 -7.92
C SER A 147 -16.09 25.07 -8.83
N PRO A 148 -16.67 23.87 -8.61
CA PRO A 148 -17.24 23.24 -7.40
C PRO A 148 -16.28 22.16 -6.81
N GLU A 149 -16.30 21.96 -5.49
CA GLU A 149 -15.22 21.31 -4.70
C GLU A 149 -14.96 19.80 -4.94
N ASN A 150 -15.79 19.08 -5.71
CA ASN A 150 -15.60 17.63 -5.92
C ASN A 150 -14.81 17.26 -7.18
N SER A 151 -14.76 18.09 -8.22
CA SER A 151 -14.07 17.73 -9.49
C SER A 151 -12.56 17.99 -9.48
N HIS A 152 -12.08 18.89 -8.62
CA HIS A 152 -10.66 19.28 -8.58
C HIS A 152 -9.77 18.29 -7.81
N THR A 153 -10.34 17.54 -6.87
CA THR A 153 -9.60 16.65 -5.96
C THR A 153 -9.25 15.31 -6.62
N GLU A 154 -10.16 14.77 -7.44
CA GLU A 154 -9.97 13.53 -8.20
C GLU A 154 -8.87 13.69 -9.26
N ASP A 155 -8.92 14.78 -10.02
CA ASP A 155 -7.97 15.15 -11.07
C ASP A 155 -6.55 15.42 -10.52
N ARG A 156 -6.44 15.93 -9.29
CA ARG A 156 -5.13 16.08 -8.59
C ARG A 156 -4.56 14.75 -8.13
N THR A 157 -5.38 13.88 -7.56
CA THR A 157 -4.96 12.57 -7.04
C THR A 157 -4.44 11.67 -8.16
N GLU A 158 -5.15 11.64 -9.29
CA GLU A 158 -4.74 10.94 -10.50
C GLU A 158 -3.36 11.37 -11.00
N ARG A 159 -3.15 12.68 -11.15
CA ARG A 159 -1.87 13.24 -11.59
C ARG A 159 -0.71 12.85 -10.67
N LEU A 160 -0.94 12.89 -9.35
CA LEU A 160 0.07 12.51 -8.38
C LEU A 160 0.42 11.03 -8.48
N VAL A 161 -0.59 10.15 -8.58
CA VAL A 161 -0.38 8.70 -8.72
C VAL A 161 0.39 8.38 -10.01
N PHE A 162 0.01 8.95 -11.15
CA PHE A 162 0.73 8.70 -12.40
C PHE A 162 2.14 9.28 -12.42
N THR A 163 2.37 10.39 -11.73
CA THR A 163 3.73 10.94 -11.52
C THR A 163 4.58 9.96 -10.73
N CYS A 164 4.05 9.38 -9.64
CA CYS A 164 4.75 8.38 -8.84
C CYS A 164 5.16 7.15 -9.65
N LEU A 165 4.26 6.63 -10.50
CA LEU A 165 4.50 5.43 -11.30
C LEU A 165 5.60 5.59 -12.35
N SER A 166 5.88 6.84 -12.76
CA SER A 166 6.93 7.15 -13.74
C SER A 166 8.19 7.75 -13.10
N HIS A 167 8.23 7.85 -11.77
CA HIS A 167 9.33 8.48 -11.04
C HIS A 167 10.65 7.70 -11.19
N THR A 168 11.80 8.38 -11.16
CA THR A 168 13.13 7.73 -11.30
C THR A 168 13.45 6.85 -10.09
N ASN A 169 13.03 7.27 -8.90
CA ASN A 169 13.16 6.54 -7.65
C ASN A 169 12.26 5.30 -7.60
N ARG A 170 12.87 4.12 -7.44
CA ARG A 170 12.16 2.83 -7.39
C ARG A 170 11.15 2.75 -6.23
N PHE A 171 11.43 3.38 -5.10
CA PHE A 171 10.57 3.34 -3.93
C PHE A 171 9.29 4.14 -4.18
N VAL A 172 9.39 5.26 -4.92
CA VAL A 172 8.23 6.07 -5.32
C VAL A 172 7.36 5.30 -6.32
N ARG A 173 7.96 4.57 -7.27
CA ARG A 173 7.18 3.71 -8.20
C ARG A 173 6.48 2.55 -7.49
N GLU A 174 7.20 1.82 -6.64
CA GLU A 174 6.64 0.74 -5.80
C GLU A 174 5.44 1.27 -5.00
N THR A 175 5.61 2.44 -4.38
CA THR A 175 4.58 3.16 -3.64
C THR A 175 3.38 3.48 -4.53
N GLY A 176 3.58 4.03 -5.72
CA GLY A 176 2.50 4.31 -6.68
C GLY A 176 1.66 3.08 -7.02
N HIS A 177 2.28 1.91 -7.22
CA HIS A 177 1.53 0.67 -7.47
C HIS A 177 0.73 0.20 -6.27
N ARG A 178 1.24 0.38 -5.05
CA ARG A 178 0.48 0.07 -3.82
C ARG A 178 -0.75 0.96 -3.67
N VAL A 179 -0.67 2.26 -4.04
CA VAL A 179 -1.85 3.15 -4.07
C VAL A 179 -2.90 2.62 -5.00
N ILE A 180 -2.50 2.25 -6.22
CA ILE A 180 -3.42 1.74 -7.22
C ILE A 180 -4.15 0.51 -6.69
N ALA A 181 -3.43 -0.44 -6.09
CA ALA A 181 -4.03 -1.62 -5.48
C ALA A 181 -5.05 -1.24 -4.39
N ALA A 182 -4.71 -0.31 -3.50
CA ALA A 182 -5.60 0.17 -2.45
C ALA A 182 -6.85 0.86 -3.05
N PHE A 183 -6.65 1.73 -4.03
CA PHE A 183 -7.72 2.48 -4.70
C PHE A 183 -8.72 1.56 -5.42
N ILE A 184 -8.22 0.54 -6.12
CA ILE A 184 -9.08 -0.44 -6.80
C ILE A 184 -9.83 -1.32 -5.80
N SER A 185 -9.28 -1.53 -4.59
CA SER A 185 -9.91 -2.34 -3.56
C SER A 185 -11.06 -1.64 -2.83
N ILE A 186 -11.30 -0.35 -3.10
CA ILE A 186 -12.36 0.44 -2.46
C ILE A 186 -13.74 -0.06 -2.91
N PRO A 187 -14.57 -0.61 -2.00
CA PRO A 187 -15.94 -1.02 -2.33
C PRO A 187 -16.81 0.19 -2.65
N GLY A 188 -17.62 0.10 -3.71
CA GLY A 188 -18.57 1.16 -4.08
C GLY A 188 -17.97 2.33 -4.85
N LEU A 189 -16.67 2.33 -5.14
CA LEU A 189 -16.11 3.18 -6.19
C LEU A 189 -16.77 2.74 -7.49
N SER A 190 -17.68 3.56 -8.01
CA SER A 190 -18.49 3.14 -9.16
C SER A 190 -17.53 2.81 -10.32
N THR A 191 -17.68 1.61 -10.87
CA THR A 191 -16.92 1.20 -12.06
C THR A 191 -17.09 2.20 -13.19
N ALA A 192 -18.20 2.95 -13.22
CA ALA A 192 -18.47 4.03 -14.17
C ALA A 192 -17.59 5.28 -13.94
N SER A 193 -17.43 5.74 -12.69
CA SER A 193 -16.66 6.96 -12.38
C SER A 193 -15.16 6.76 -12.61
N VAL A 194 -14.66 5.53 -12.41
CA VAL A 194 -13.23 5.20 -12.59
C VAL A 194 -12.95 4.53 -13.95
N SER A 195 -14.00 4.19 -14.71
CA SER A 195 -13.88 3.49 -16.01
C SER A 195 -12.94 4.17 -16.99
N ALA A 196 -12.98 5.50 -17.01
CA ALA A 196 -12.17 6.32 -17.90
C ALA A 196 -10.66 6.16 -17.64
N PHE A 197 -10.27 5.81 -16.40
CA PHE A 197 -8.87 5.75 -15.97
C PHE A 197 -8.29 4.34 -16.03
N TRP A 198 -9.13 3.30 -16.15
CA TRP A 198 -8.68 1.92 -16.22
C TRP A 198 -7.66 1.64 -17.34
N PRO A 199 -7.78 2.20 -18.56
CA PRO A 199 -6.77 2.03 -19.59
C PRO A 199 -5.38 2.55 -19.17
N ASP A 200 -5.32 3.72 -18.52
CA ASP A 200 -4.05 4.32 -18.08
C ASP A 200 -3.47 3.62 -16.85
N ILE A 201 -4.34 3.16 -15.94
CA ILE A 201 -3.94 2.31 -14.82
C ILE A 201 -3.33 1.00 -15.34
N ALA A 202 -4.00 0.31 -16.28
CA ALA A 202 -3.49 -0.90 -16.91
C ALA A 202 -2.15 -0.68 -17.62
N ARG A 203 -2.02 0.44 -18.34
CA ARG A 203 -0.76 0.79 -19.02
C ARG A 203 0.39 1.01 -18.05
N ASN A 204 0.14 1.68 -16.93
CA ASN A 204 1.18 1.89 -15.92
C ASN A 204 1.51 0.61 -15.16
N MET A 205 0.53 -0.26 -14.88
CA MET A 205 0.81 -1.60 -14.35
C MET A 205 1.65 -2.44 -15.31
N ALA A 206 1.40 -2.39 -16.62
CA ALA A 206 2.23 -3.09 -17.60
C ALA A 206 3.71 -2.65 -17.56
N LYS A 207 3.95 -1.33 -17.35
CA LYS A 207 5.31 -0.79 -17.12
C LYS A 207 5.92 -1.34 -15.82
N GLY A 208 5.17 -1.33 -14.72
CA GLY A 208 5.61 -1.84 -13.42
C GLY A 208 5.94 -3.33 -13.43
N LEU A 209 5.11 -4.14 -14.09
CA LEU A 209 5.35 -5.57 -14.32
C LEU A 209 6.67 -5.83 -15.08
N SER A 210 7.10 -4.85 -15.87
CA SER A 210 8.32 -4.90 -16.69
C SER A 210 9.49 -4.12 -16.07
N ASP A 211 9.37 -3.60 -14.84
CA ASP A 211 10.38 -2.76 -14.21
C ASP A 211 11.71 -3.52 -13.99
N ASN A 212 12.84 -2.80 -13.92
CA ASN A 212 14.13 -3.43 -13.64
C ASN A 212 14.28 -3.90 -12.20
N TRP A 213 13.47 -3.35 -11.28
CA TRP A 213 13.52 -3.68 -9.85
C TRP A 213 12.43 -4.69 -9.47
N SER A 214 12.84 -5.81 -8.87
CA SER A 214 11.93 -6.87 -8.42
C SER A 214 10.84 -6.39 -7.46
N GLN A 215 11.14 -5.42 -6.59
CA GLN A 215 10.17 -4.81 -5.67
C GLN A 215 9.02 -4.13 -6.42
N VAL A 216 9.35 -3.37 -7.48
CA VAL A 216 8.34 -2.68 -8.31
C VAL A 216 7.51 -3.69 -9.09
N ARG A 217 8.14 -4.72 -9.66
CA ARG A 217 7.44 -5.85 -10.32
C ARG A 217 6.46 -6.53 -9.37
N MET A 218 6.87 -6.78 -8.13
CA MET A 218 6.03 -7.41 -7.12
C MET A 218 4.81 -6.53 -6.82
N SER A 219 5.02 -5.25 -6.46
CA SER A 219 3.91 -4.34 -6.19
C SER A 219 2.96 -4.19 -7.37
N SER A 220 3.49 -4.17 -8.60
CA SER A 220 2.67 -4.07 -9.81
C SER A 220 1.92 -5.38 -10.11
N SER A 221 2.49 -6.53 -9.77
CA SER A 221 1.82 -7.83 -9.90
C SER A 221 0.65 -7.93 -8.94
N VAL A 222 0.83 -7.46 -7.70
CA VAL A 222 -0.24 -7.35 -6.71
C VAL A 222 -1.36 -6.44 -7.20
N ALA A 223 -1.03 -5.23 -7.65
CA ALA A 223 -2.01 -4.30 -8.20
C ALA A 223 -2.76 -4.90 -9.41
N THR A 224 -2.06 -5.61 -10.29
CA THR A 224 -2.66 -6.25 -11.47
C THR A 224 -3.63 -7.35 -11.08
N ARG A 225 -3.28 -8.20 -10.10
CA ARG A 225 -4.19 -9.23 -9.59
C ARG A 225 -5.45 -8.59 -9.02
N VAL A 226 -5.30 -7.62 -8.13
CA VAL A 226 -6.42 -6.88 -7.53
C VAL A 226 -7.32 -6.30 -8.62
N PHE A 227 -6.73 -5.61 -9.61
CA PHE A 227 -7.45 -5.03 -10.74
C PHE A 227 -8.30 -6.05 -11.49
N LEU A 228 -7.69 -7.15 -11.94
CA LEU A 228 -8.39 -8.17 -12.71
C LEU A 228 -9.46 -8.89 -11.87
N THR A 229 -9.24 -9.07 -10.58
CA THR A 229 -10.23 -9.70 -9.68
C THR A 229 -11.43 -8.81 -9.37
N GLN A 230 -11.26 -7.49 -9.36
CA GLN A 230 -12.36 -6.54 -9.13
C GLN A 230 -13.25 -6.34 -10.35
N LEU A 231 -12.74 -6.62 -11.56
CA LEU A 231 -13.55 -6.61 -12.77
C LEU A 231 -14.48 -7.83 -12.79
N PRO A 232 -15.82 -7.65 -12.85
CA PRO A 232 -16.78 -8.71 -12.51
C PRO A 232 -16.94 -9.79 -13.58
N SER A 233 -16.60 -9.49 -14.84
CA SER A 233 -16.81 -10.41 -15.97
C SER A 233 -15.58 -10.54 -16.85
N LEU A 234 -15.54 -11.60 -17.66
CA LEU A 234 -14.46 -11.82 -18.62
C LEU A 234 -14.42 -10.70 -19.66
N GLU A 235 -15.58 -10.27 -20.16
CA GLU A 235 -15.73 -9.19 -21.14
C GLU A 235 -15.18 -7.86 -20.60
N ALA A 236 -15.31 -7.61 -19.30
CA ALA A 236 -14.73 -6.42 -18.66
C ALA A 236 -13.19 -6.50 -18.56
N ARG A 237 -12.61 -7.71 -18.50
CA ARG A 237 -11.17 -7.94 -18.34
C ARG A 237 -10.43 -8.00 -19.67
N GLU A 238 -11.06 -8.56 -20.70
CA GLU A 238 -10.49 -8.80 -22.03
C GLU A 238 -9.78 -7.59 -22.65
N PRO A 239 -10.30 -6.36 -22.57
CA PRO A 239 -9.63 -5.19 -23.13
C PRO A 239 -8.22 -4.94 -22.57
N TYR A 240 -7.94 -5.40 -21.35
CA TYR A 240 -6.66 -5.17 -20.67
C TYR A 240 -5.66 -6.32 -20.83
N PHE A 241 -6.11 -7.50 -21.25
CA PHE A 241 -5.27 -8.68 -21.41
C PHE A 241 -4.06 -8.48 -22.34
N PRO A 242 -4.19 -7.83 -23.51
CA PRO A 242 -3.05 -7.63 -24.40
C PRO A 242 -1.89 -6.84 -23.76
N SER A 243 -2.19 -5.96 -22.80
CA SER A 243 -1.18 -5.15 -22.10
C SER A 243 -0.65 -5.85 -20.84
N LEU A 244 -1.50 -6.57 -20.11
CA LEU A 244 -1.17 -7.09 -18.78
C LEU A 244 -0.69 -8.55 -18.80
N LEU A 245 -1.27 -9.42 -19.64
CA LEU A 245 -0.93 -10.84 -19.63
C LEU A 245 0.49 -11.13 -20.10
N PRO A 246 1.01 -10.53 -21.19
CA PRO A 246 2.38 -10.84 -21.62
C PRO A 246 3.44 -10.60 -20.53
N PRO A 247 3.53 -9.42 -19.88
CA PRO A 247 4.52 -9.20 -18.83
C PRO A 247 4.22 -10.02 -17.56
N LEU A 248 2.96 -10.31 -17.24
CA LEU A 248 2.60 -11.16 -16.10
C LEU A 248 3.04 -12.62 -16.31
N CYS A 249 2.85 -13.16 -17.52
CA CYS A 249 3.35 -14.48 -17.90
C CYS A 249 4.87 -14.56 -17.86
N LEU A 250 5.59 -13.51 -18.31
CA LEU A 250 7.04 -13.45 -18.18
C LEU A 250 7.48 -13.48 -16.71
N ASN A 251 6.73 -12.81 -15.83
CA ASN A 251 7.03 -12.80 -14.40
C ASN A 251 6.91 -14.18 -13.72
N ARG A 252 6.16 -15.14 -14.30
CA ARG A 252 6.12 -16.55 -13.85
C ARG A 252 7.44 -17.30 -13.99
N HIS A 253 8.41 -16.70 -14.69
CA HIS A 253 9.74 -17.24 -14.91
C HIS A 253 10.85 -16.27 -14.44
N TYR A 254 10.49 -15.23 -13.70
CA TYR A 254 11.45 -14.21 -13.27
C TYR A 254 12.44 -14.72 -12.22
N VAL A 255 13.65 -14.15 -12.21
CA VAL A 255 14.74 -14.60 -11.34
C VAL A 255 14.48 -14.38 -9.85
N ALA A 256 13.76 -13.31 -9.49
CA ALA A 256 13.39 -13.06 -8.11
C ALA A 256 12.25 -13.98 -7.69
N GLU A 257 12.53 -14.88 -6.75
CA GLU A 257 11.62 -15.94 -6.33
C GLU A 257 10.25 -15.42 -5.87
N GLY A 258 10.21 -14.34 -5.08
CA GLY A 258 8.94 -13.77 -4.61
C GLY A 258 8.01 -13.34 -5.75
N VAL A 259 8.56 -12.71 -6.80
CA VAL A 259 7.77 -12.32 -7.99
C VAL A 259 7.31 -13.56 -8.74
N ARG A 260 8.20 -14.53 -8.93
CA ARG A 260 7.93 -15.76 -9.65
C ARG A 260 6.79 -16.55 -9.03
N LEU A 261 6.88 -16.84 -7.73
CA LEU A 261 5.87 -17.60 -7.00
C LEU A 261 4.52 -16.88 -7.02
N TYR A 262 4.52 -15.58 -6.74
CA TYR A 262 3.29 -14.78 -6.78
C TYR A 262 2.61 -14.81 -8.17
N CYS A 263 3.36 -14.65 -9.25
CA CYS A 263 2.79 -14.64 -10.60
C CYS A 263 2.34 -16.03 -11.07
N GLN A 264 2.89 -17.12 -10.53
CA GLN A 264 2.42 -18.48 -10.83
C GLN A 264 1.05 -18.77 -10.22
N GLU A 265 0.72 -18.13 -9.10
CA GLU A 265 -0.57 -18.21 -8.43
C GLU A 265 -1.60 -17.18 -8.94
N THR A 266 -1.23 -16.32 -9.89
CA THR A 266 -2.10 -15.29 -10.51
C THR A 266 -2.64 -15.76 -11.84
#